data_AF-A0A953UNH2-F1
#
_entry.id   AF-A0A953UNH2-F1
#
_cell.length_a   1.000
_cell.length_b   1.000
_cell.length_c   1.000
_cell.angle_alpha   90.00
_cell.angle_beta   90.00
_cell.angle_gamma   90.00
#
_symmetry.space_group_name_H-M   'P 1'
#
loop_
_entity.id
_entity.type
_entity.pdbx_description
1 polymer ?
#
loop_
_entity_poly.entity_id
_entity_poly.type
_entity_poly.pdbx_seq_one_letter_code
_entity_poly.pdbx_strand_id
1 'polypeptide(L)'
;GKHIMGIFLQYAPYTLREGSWDELREPFANRVISLIEEYAPNIRGIVEHRQVLTPLDLERRFGITGGNIFHGEMSLDQMFVMRPVAGWARYRTPIQSLYLCGSGAHPGGGVMGAPGYNCAREMLRRPGMAARTT
;
A
#
# COMPACT_ATOMS: atom_id res chain seq x y z
N GLY A 1 12.43 20.66 -20.75
CA GLY A 1 13.04 19.35 -20.43
C GLY A 1 11.97 18.28 -20.50
N LYS A 2 12.31 17.02 -20.17
CA LYS A 2 11.32 15.95 -19.92
C LYS A 2 11.12 15.82 -18.40
N HIS A 3 9.91 15.47 -17.97
CA HIS A 3 9.54 15.40 -16.55
C HIS A 3 8.73 14.13 -16.29
N ILE A 4 8.83 13.61 -15.07
CA ILE A 4 7.98 12.53 -14.57
C ILE A 4 6.95 13.14 -13.63
N MET A 5 5.67 12.88 -13.88
CA MET A 5 4.57 13.26 -13.00
C MET A 5 3.99 11.99 -12.37
N GLY A 6 4.10 11.87 -11.05
CA GLY A 6 3.43 10.81 -10.29
C GLY A 6 2.04 11.27 -9.88
N ILE A 7 1.01 10.53 -10.28
CA ILE A 7 -0.38 10.81 -9.90
C ILE A 7 -0.84 9.70 -8.95
N PHE A 8 -1.06 10.06 -7.70
CA PHE A 8 -1.62 9.17 -6.69
C PHE A 8 -3.10 9.51 -6.47
N LEU A 9 -3.96 8.49 -6.56
CA LEU A 9 -5.39 8.63 -6.34
C LEU A 9 -5.75 7.98 -5.01
N GLN A 10 -6.39 8.74 -4.13
CA GLN A 10 -6.73 8.29 -2.78
C GLN A 10 -7.73 7.13 -2.79
N TYR A 11 -8.70 7.14 -3.70
CA TYR A 11 -9.81 6.19 -3.72
C TYR A 11 -10.06 5.59 -5.11
N ALA A 12 -9.90 4.29 -5.21
CA ALA A 12 -10.32 3.47 -6.34
C ALA A 12 -10.80 2.11 -5.79
N PRO A 13 -12.07 1.72 -5.99
CA PRO A 13 -12.55 0.46 -5.46
C PRO A 13 -11.89 -0.71 -6.20
N TYR A 14 -11.52 -1.77 -5.48
CA TYR A 14 -11.01 -2.98 -6.09
C TYR A 14 -12.09 -3.67 -6.95
N THR A 15 -13.28 -3.86 -6.38
CA THR A 15 -14.45 -4.40 -7.08
C THR A 15 -15.27 -3.27 -7.68
N LEU A 16 -15.42 -3.28 -9.00
CA LEU A 16 -16.25 -2.33 -9.72
C LEU A 16 -17.72 -2.77 -9.69
N ARG A 17 -18.64 -1.80 -9.73
CA ARG A 17 -20.08 -2.10 -9.85
C ARG A 17 -20.40 -2.77 -11.19
N GLU A 18 -19.75 -2.29 -12.25
CA GLU A 18 -19.92 -2.74 -13.63
C GLU A 18 -18.55 -2.76 -14.31
N GLY A 19 -18.32 -3.76 -15.16
CA GLY A 19 -17.05 -3.95 -15.88
C GLY A 19 -15.88 -4.40 -15.00
N SER A 20 -14.70 -4.40 -15.59
CA SER A 20 -13.44 -4.80 -14.97
C SER A 20 -12.37 -3.72 -15.07
N TRP A 21 -11.36 -3.79 -14.21
CA TRP A 21 -10.21 -2.89 -14.30
C TRP A 21 -9.40 -3.08 -15.58
N ASP A 22 -9.43 -4.26 -16.19
CA ASP A 22 -8.78 -4.51 -17.49
C ASP A 22 -9.45 -3.70 -18.61
N GLU A 23 -10.77 -3.48 -18.53
CA GLU A 23 -11.54 -2.68 -19.50
C GLU A 23 -11.52 -1.18 -19.15
N LEU A 24 -11.63 -0.85 -17.86
CA LEU A 24 -11.88 0.52 -17.39
C LEU A 24 -10.60 1.30 -17.03
N ARG A 25 -9.42 0.68 -17.12
CA ARG A 25 -8.11 1.32 -16.88
C ARG A 25 -7.92 2.61 -17.66
N GLU A 26 -7.98 2.52 -18.99
CA GLU A 26 -7.71 3.67 -19.86
C GLU A 26 -8.84 4.72 -19.80
N PRO A 27 -10.14 4.35 -19.79
CA PRO A 27 -11.22 5.30 -19.54
C PRO A 27 -11.10 6.04 -18.20
N PHE A 28 -10.69 5.36 -17.13
CA PHE A 28 -10.45 6.00 -15.83
C PHE A 28 -9.25 6.95 -15.86
N ALA A 29 -8.13 6.53 -16.44
CA ALA A 29 -6.96 7.39 -16.60
C ALA A 29 -7.27 8.64 -17.43
N ASN A 30 -8.06 8.52 -18.50
CA ASN A 30 -8.49 9.66 -19.30
C ASN A 30 -9.31 10.65 -18.48
N ARG A 31 -10.24 10.17 -17.61
CA ARG A 31 -11.01 11.04 -16.70
C ARG A 31 -10.10 11.79 -15.73
N VAL A 32 -9.11 11.12 -15.16
CA VAL A 32 -8.14 11.76 -14.25
C VAL A 32 -7.36 12.85 -14.97
N ILE A 33 -6.90 12.59 -16.20
CA ILE A 33 -6.21 13.61 -17.00
C ILE A 33 -7.14 14.77 -17.37
N SER A 34 -8.42 14.52 -17.66
CA SER A 34 -9.40 15.59 -17.89
C SER A 34 -9.50 16.55 -16.70
N LEU A 35 -9.53 16.01 -15.47
CA LEU A 35 -9.58 16.83 -14.26
C LEU A 35 -8.29 17.65 -14.07
N ILE A 36 -7.13 17.08 -14.40
CA ILE A 36 -5.86 17.80 -14.35
C ILE A 36 -5.81 18.91 -15.40
N GLU A 37 -6.40 18.67 -16.58
CA GLU A 37 -6.44 19.64 -17.69
C GLU A 37 -7.15 20.95 -17.31
N GLU A 38 -8.11 20.91 -16.39
CA GLU A 38 -8.75 22.12 -15.82
C GLU A 38 -7.73 23.09 -15.19
N TYR A 39 -6.60 22.57 -14.70
CA TYR A 39 -5.52 23.34 -14.08
C TYR A 39 -4.24 23.39 -14.93
N ALA A 40 -4.08 22.44 -15.86
CA ALA A 40 -2.95 22.34 -16.78
C ALA A 40 -3.45 22.06 -18.21
N PRO A 41 -3.95 23.08 -18.94
CA PRO A 41 -4.74 22.89 -20.17
C PRO A 41 -4.03 22.17 -21.32
N ASN A 42 -2.70 22.16 -21.35
CA ASN A 42 -1.92 21.49 -22.38
C ASN A 42 -1.47 20.08 -21.97
N ILE A 43 -1.84 19.57 -20.78
CA ILE A 43 -1.30 18.34 -20.21
C ILE A 43 -1.46 17.14 -21.16
N ARG A 44 -2.62 16.97 -21.80
CA ARG A 44 -2.84 15.86 -22.73
C ARG A 44 -1.88 15.87 -23.91
N GLY A 45 -1.61 17.06 -24.44
CA GLY A 45 -0.75 17.23 -25.63
C GLY A 45 0.74 17.03 -25.35
N ILE A 46 1.15 17.01 -24.07
CA ILE A 46 2.57 16.88 -23.67
C ILE A 46 2.89 15.53 -23.01
N VAL A 47 1.91 14.63 -22.89
CA VAL A 47 2.13 13.25 -22.39
C VAL A 47 2.71 12.40 -23.51
N GLU A 48 3.98 12.03 -23.40
CA GLU A 48 4.63 11.12 -24.36
C GLU A 48 4.40 9.64 -24.03
N HIS A 49 4.43 9.32 -22.73
CA HIS A 49 4.23 7.98 -22.23
C HIS A 49 3.41 8.02 -20.94
N ARG A 50 2.58 7.00 -20.73
CA ARG A 50 1.86 6.81 -19.47
C ARG A 50 1.92 5.35 -19.03
N GLN A 51 2.00 5.16 -17.72
CA GLN A 51 1.74 3.88 -17.08
C GLN A 51 0.58 4.09 -16.10
N VAL A 52 -0.43 3.24 -16.22
CA VAL A 52 -1.59 3.23 -15.32
C VAL A 52 -1.55 1.92 -14.53
N LEU A 53 -1.57 2.03 -13.20
CA LEU A 53 -1.65 0.89 -12.30
C LEU A 53 -2.98 0.96 -11.55
N THR A 54 -3.86 0.02 -11.85
CA THR A 54 -5.15 -0.14 -11.17
C THR A 54 -4.97 -0.96 -9.87
N PRO A 55 -5.96 -0.97 -8.96
CA PRO A 55 -5.93 -1.88 -7.81
C PRO A 55 -5.67 -3.35 -8.20
N LEU A 56 -6.23 -3.80 -9.34
CA LEU A 56 -6.01 -5.14 -9.88
C LEU A 56 -4.57 -5.36 -10.35
N ASP A 57 -3.95 -4.35 -10.96
CA ASP A 57 -2.53 -4.42 -11.36
C ASP A 57 -1.61 -4.50 -10.14
N LEU A 58 -1.92 -3.75 -9.08
CA LEU A 58 -1.14 -3.77 -7.85
C LEU A 58 -1.15 -5.15 -7.20
N GLU A 59 -2.29 -5.82 -7.20
CA GLU A 59 -2.41 -7.19 -6.72
C GLU A 59 -1.64 -8.17 -7.63
N ARG A 60 -1.90 -8.16 -8.94
CA ARG A 60 -1.29 -9.10 -9.88
C ARG A 60 0.23 -8.97 -9.96
N ARG A 61 0.76 -7.75 -9.90
CA ARG A 61 2.19 -7.48 -10.11
C ARG A 61 3.01 -7.50 -8.83
N PHE A 62 2.42 -7.07 -7.72
CA PHE A 62 3.16 -6.88 -6.46
C PHE A 62 2.62 -7.73 -5.31
N GLY A 63 1.56 -8.51 -5.52
CA GLY A 63 0.92 -9.29 -4.46
C GLY A 63 0.22 -8.43 -3.41
N ILE A 64 -0.10 -7.18 -3.72
CA ILE A 64 -0.83 -6.28 -2.82
C ILE A 64 -2.31 -6.65 -2.89
N THR A 65 -2.75 -7.56 -2.02
CA THR A 65 -4.13 -8.04 -2.00
C THR A 65 -5.14 -6.89 -1.91
N GLY A 66 -6.14 -6.90 -2.78
CA GLY A 66 -7.15 -5.84 -2.89
C GLY A 66 -6.61 -4.49 -3.40
N GLY A 67 -5.33 -4.42 -3.80
CA GLY A 67 -4.69 -3.20 -4.30
C GLY A 67 -4.49 -2.09 -3.26
N ASN A 68 -4.69 -2.38 -1.97
CA ASN A 68 -4.52 -1.38 -0.92
C ASN A 68 -3.04 -1.27 -0.51
N ILE A 69 -2.38 -0.19 -0.92
CA ILE A 69 -0.95 0.07 -0.63
C ILE A 69 -0.64 0.20 0.86
N PHE A 70 -1.65 0.37 1.72
CA PHE A 70 -1.48 0.36 3.16
C PHE A 70 -1.56 -1.05 3.77
N HIS A 71 -1.90 -2.08 2.97
CA HIS A 71 -2.03 -3.49 3.38
C HIS A 71 -3.06 -3.72 4.50
N GLY A 72 -4.08 -2.87 4.53
CA GLY A 72 -5.17 -2.83 5.51
C GLY A 72 -5.78 -1.44 5.53
N GLU A 73 -7.07 -1.35 5.84
CA GLU A 73 -7.78 -0.07 5.88
C GLU A 73 -7.19 0.85 6.96
N MET A 74 -7.39 2.15 6.78
CA MET A 74 -7.02 3.18 7.75
C MET A 74 -8.26 3.66 8.52
N SER A 75 -9.12 2.70 8.89
CA SER A 75 -10.33 2.90 9.69
C SER A 75 -10.02 2.72 11.18
N LEU A 76 -10.86 3.28 12.05
CA LEU A 76 -10.64 3.20 13.51
C LEU A 76 -10.57 1.76 14.02
N ASP A 77 -11.32 0.85 13.42
CA ASP A 77 -11.36 -0.58 13.75
C ASP A 77 -10.16 -1.37 13.19
N GLN A 78 -9.36 -0.80 12.27
CA GLN A 78 -8.14 -1.43 11.71
C GLN A 78 -6.85 -0.66 12.01
N MET A 79 -6.90 0.27 12.97
CA MET A 79 -5.76 1.08 13.40
C MET A 79 -5.33 0.81 14.84
N PHE A 80 -4.18 1.37 15.21
CA PHE A 80 -3.62 1.27 16.56
C PHE A 80 -3.48 -0.18 17.04
N VAL A 81 -4.07 -0.49 18.20
CA VAL A 81 -4.02 -1.80 18.86
C VAL A 81 -4.82 -2.88 18.12
N MET A 82 -5.71 -2.46 17.22
CA MET A 82 -6.55 -3.34 16.42
C MET A 82 -5.88 -3.76 15.11
N ARG A 83 -4.68 -3.26 14.80
CA ARG A 83 -3.97 -3.57 13.55
C ARG A 83 -2.96 -4.72 13.71
N PRO A 84 -2.97 -5.75 12.84
CA PRO A 84 -4.02 -6.07 11.85
C PRO A 84 -5.29 -6.65 12.48
N VAL A 85 -5.16 -7.23 13.67
CA VAL A 85 -6.26 -7.66 14.54
C VAL A 85 -5.86 -7.37 16.00
N ALA A 86 -6.84 -7.36 16.90
CA ALA A 86 -6.60 -7.14 18.33
C ALA A 86 -5.51 -8.08 18.89
N GLY A 87 -4.54 -7.50 19.59
CA GLY A 87 -3.44 -8.22 20.23
C GLY A 87 -2.19 -8.43 19.35
N TRP A 88 -2.27 -8.18 18.04
CA TRP A 88 -1.18 -8.38 17.08
C TRP A 88 -0.35 -7.10 16.81
N ALA A 89 -0.81 -5.94 17.30
CA ALA A 89 -0.08 -4.67 17.22
C ALA A 89 1.27 -4.68 17.95
N ARG A 90 1.56 -5.74 18.74
CA ARG A 90 2.84 -5.98 19.41
C ARG A 90 3.83 -6.80 18.57
N TYR A 91 3.60 -6.91 17.26
CA TYR A 91 4.50 -7.51 16.27
C TYR A 91 4.71 -9.03 16.39
N ARG A 92 4.39 -9.66 17.54
CA ARG A 92 4.41 -11.11 17.74
C ARG A 92 3.14 -11.75 17.21
N THR A 93 3.28 -12.89 16.55
CA THR A 93 2.14 -13.76 16.20
C THR A 93 1.99 -14.90 17.21
N PRO A 94 0.86 -15.63 17.21
CA PRO A 94 0.71 -16.88 17.97
C PRO A 94 1.70 -17.98 17.55
N ILE A 95 2.29 -17.88 16.36
CA ILE A 95 3.29 -18.83 15.88
C ILE A 95 4.64 -18.42 16.45
N GLN A 96 5.29 -19.36 17.14
CA GLN A 96 6.59 -19.13 17.74
C GLN A 96 7.62 -18.70 16.69
N SER A 97 8.34 -17.61 16.99
CA SER A 97 9.38 -17.04 16.12
C SER A 97 8.89 -16.44 14.80
N LEU A 98 7.58 -16.24 14.62
CA LEU A 98 7.01 -15.49 13.50
C LEU A 98 6.54 -14.10 13.97
N TYR A 99 6.95 -13.06 13.24
CA TYR A 99 6.70 -11.66 13.57
C TYR A 99 6.14 -10.87 12.36
N LEU A 100 5.43 -9.78 12.66
CA LEU A 100 4.82 -8.88 11.67
C LEU A 100 5.63 -7.59 11.59
N CYS A 101 6.20 -7.31 10.43
CA CYS A 101 7.10 -6.15 10.27
C CYS A 101 6.73 -5.23 9.08
N GLY A 102 5.67 -5.52 8.33
CA GLY A 102 5.33 -4.84 7.07
C GLY A 102 4.31 -3.70 7.21
N SER A 103 3.92 -3.11 6.08
CA SER A 103 2.91 -2.03 5.96
C SER A 103 1.56 -2.37 6.61
N GLY A 104 1.21 -3.65 6.70
CA GLY A 104 -0.02 -4.11 7.35
C GLY A 104 0.04 -4.11 8.88
N ALA A 105 1.21 -3.87 9.48
CA ALA A 105 1.37 -3.84 10.93
C ALA A 105 1.28 -2.41 11.49
N HIS A 106 1.09 -2.32 12.80
CA HIS A 106 1.17 -1.05 13.54
C HIS A 106 2.53 -0.37 13.30
N PRO A 107 2.63 0.97 13.18
CA PRO A 107 1.56 1.98 13.32
C PRO A 107 0.69 2.25 12.09
N GLY A 108 1.05 1.74 10.92
CA GLY A 108 0.31 2.02 9.69
C GLY A 108 1.12 1.68 8.45
N GLY A 109 0.50 1.92 7.30
CA GLY A 109 1.05 1.50 6.02
C GLY A 109 1.92 2.54 5.30
N GLY A 110 2.32 2.18 4.08
CA GLY A 110 3.21 2.98 3.24
C GLY A 110 4.69 2.79 3.59
N VAL A 111 5.55 3.66 3.06
CA VAL A 111 7.01 3.58 3.22
C VAL A 111 7.46 4.33 4.50
N MET A 112 7.02 3.84 5.66
CA MET A 112 7.28 4.50 6.96
C MET A 112 8.50 3.91 7.70
N GLY A 113 8.86 2.64 7.47
CA GLY A 113 9.94 1.95 8.18
C GLY A 113 9.68 1.61 9.66
N ALA A 114 8.76 2.32 10.32
CA ALA A 114 8.43 2.11 11.73
C ALA A 114 7.94 0.70 12.09
N PRO A 115 7.07 0.02 11.29
CA PRO A 115 6.68 -1.35 11.60
C PRO A 115 7.90 -2.29 11.65
N GLY A 116 8.83 -2.14 10.72
CA GLY A 116 10.07 -2.93 10.67
C GLY A 116 10.97 -2.66 11.88
N TYR A 117 11.19 -1.39 12.21
CA TYR A 117 11.99 -0.98 13.37
C TYR A 117 11.42 -1.55 14.68
N ASN A 118 10.11 -1.40 14.90
CA ASN A 118 9.47 -1.86 16.13
C ASN A 118 9.46 -3.40 16.21
N CYS A 119 9.22 -4.08 15.08
CA CYS A 119 9.33 -5.53 14.97
C CYS A 119 10.71 -6.03 15.40
N ALA A 120 11.78 -5.41 14.88
CA ALA A 120 13.15 -5.76 15.25
C ALA A 120 13.43 -5.57 16.74
N ARG A 121 12.91 -4.50 17.35
CA ARG A 121 13.02 -4.29 18.81
C ARG A 121 12.32 -5.38 19.61
N GLU A 122 11.11 -5.78 19.21
CA GLU A 122 10.41 -6.89 19.88
C GLU A 122 11.14 -8.22 19.72
N MET A 123 11.71 -8.46 18.54
CA MET A 123 12.55 -9.61 18.27
C MET A 123 13.74 -9.67 19.25
N LEU A 124 14.49 -8.58 19.40
CA LEU A 124 15.67 -8.48 20.26
C LEU A 124 15.37 -8.65 21.76
N ARG A 125 14.15 -8.35 22.20
CA ARG A 125 13.73 -8.57 23.61
C ARG A 125 13.62 -10.05 24.00
N ARG A 126 13.63 -10.98 23.05
CA ARG A 126 13.48 -12.41 23.33
C ARG A 126 14.81 -12.98 23.89
N PRO A 127 14.81 -13.53 25.12
CA PRO A 127 15.98 -14.22 25.66
C PRO A 127 16.36 -15.41 24.75
N GLY A 128 17.64 -15.52 24.40
CA GLY A 128 18.17 -16.63 23.59
C GLY A 128 18.42 -16.33 22.10
N MET A 129 18.02 -15.17 21.58
CA MET A 129 18.35 -14.77 20.20
C MET A 129 19.68 -14.00 20.09
N ALA A 130 20.11 -13.36 21.19
CA ALA A 130 21.40 -12.68 21.30
C ALA A 130 22.62 -13.63 21.44
N ALA A 131 22.41 -14.96 21.40
CA ALA A 131 23.43 -15.97 21.73
C ALA A 131 23.78 -16.93 20.58
N ARG A 132 23.39 -16.64 19.33
CA ARG A 132 23.77 -17.45 18.15
C ARG A 132 24.54 -16.64 17.12
N THR A 133 25.62 -16.01 17.57
CA THR A 133 26.65 -15.46 16.70
C THR A 133 27.97 -16.08 17.13
N THR A 134 28.23 -17.30 16.67
CA THR A 134 29.54 -17.95 16.52
C THR A 134 29.39 -19.08 15.52
#